data_AF-A0A850H267-F1
#
_entry.id   AF-A0A850H267-F1
#
_cell.length_a   1.000
_cell.length_b   1.000
_cell.length_c   1.000
_cell.angle_alpha   90.00
_cell.angle_beta   90.00
_cell.angle_gamma   90.00
#
_symmetry.space_group_name_H-M   'P 1'
#
loop_
_entity.id
_entity.type
_entity.pdbx_description
1 polymer ?
#
loop_
_entity_poly.entity_id
_entity_poly.type
_entity_poly.pdbx_seq_one_letter_code
_entity_poly.pdbx_strand_id
1 'polypeptide(L)'
;MPMQIVRTILWLLLLAALLLFSWANWEPGVTVRIWEGIVVDTRLPAIVILSFLAGLVPMWLYHRGVKWRLSRRIRALEEAARTSALAPAAHDEAAPHSRTHTAAESDTATEVRADHDRPRPFDNSL
;
A
#
# COMPACT_ATOMS: atom_id res chain seq x y z
N MET A 1 -22.64 -4.32 -6.01
CA MET A 1 -22.89 -2.94 -5.55
C MET A 1 -23.22 -2.78 -4.04
N PRO A 2 -22.53 -3.41 -3.06
CA PRO A 2 -22.78 -3.16 -1.62
C PRO A 2 -21.78 -2.20 -0.94
N MET A 3 -20.52 -2.14 -1.39
CA MET A 3 -19.43 -1.42 -0.72
C MET A 3 -19.59 0.11 -0.69
N GLN A 4 -20.36 0.67 -1.62
CA GLN A 4 -20.61 2.12 -1.69
C GLN A 4 -21.71 2.54 -0.72
N ILE A 5 -22.75 1.72 -0.56
CA ILE A 5 -23.85 1.93 0.39
C ILE A 5 -23.33 1.86 1.82
N VAL A 6 -22.49 0.88 2.14
CA VAL A 6 -21.84 0.78 3.45
C VAL A 6 -20.98 2.01 3.72
N ARG A 7 -20.21 2.48 2.72
CA ARG A 7 -19.40 3.70 2.86
C ARG A 7 -20.28 4.93 3.09
N THR A 8 -21.38 5.08 2.38
CA THR A 8 -22.30 6.22 2.57
C THR A 8 -23.00 6.17 3.92
N ILE A 9 -23.43 4.99 4.38
CA ILE A 9 -24.04 4.84 5.72
C ILE A 9 -23.03 5.17 6.81
N LEU A 10 -21.77 4.70 6.69
CA LEU A 10 -20.71 5.03 7.63
C LEU A 10 -20.45 6.54 7.67
N TRP A 11 -20.36 7.18 6.51
CA TRP A 11 -20.19 8.64 6.42
C TRP A 11 -21.39 9.39 6.99
N LEU A 12 -22.61 8.91 6.75
CA LEU A 12 -23.83 9.50 7.26
C LEU A 12 -23.91 9.38 8.79
N LEU A 13 -23.61 8.20 9.35
CA LEU A 13 -23.53 7.98 10.80
C LEU A 13 -22.46 8.87 11.43
N LEU A 14 -21.31 8.99 10.78
CA LEU A 14 -20.22 9.84 11.25
C LEU A 14 -20.61 11.32 11.23
N LEU A 15 -21.28 11.78 10.16
CA LEU A 15 -21.84 13.14 10.09
C LEU A 15 -22.91 13.36 11.16
N ALA A 16 -23.83 12.42 11.35
CA ALA A 16 -24.89 12.51 12.34
C ALA A 16 -24.32 12.58 13.76
N ALA A 17 -23.34 11.71 14.08
CA ALA A 17 -22.63 11.75 15.35
C ALA A 17 -21.92 13.09 15.57
N LEU A 18 -21.29 13.63 14.52
CA LEU A 18 -20.62 14.92 14.57
C LEU A 18 -21.57 16.09 14.81
N LEU A 19 -22.72 16.10 14.13
CA LEU A 19 -23.76 17.11 14.34
C LEU A 19 -24.33 17.03 15.75
N LEU A 20 -24.64 15.82 16.23
CA LEU A 20 -25.17 15.62 17.58
C LEU A 20 -24.14 16.02 18.65
N PHE A 21 -22.87 15.65 18.47
CA PHE A 21 -21.77 16.08 19.34
C PHE A 21 -21.60 17.60 19.33
N SER A 22 -21.68 18.22 18.15
CA SER A 22 -21.58 19.66 18.00
C SER A 22 -22.72 20.40 18.69
N TRP A 23 -23.95 19.90 18.57
CA TRP A 23 -25.12 20.47 19.21
C TRP A 23 -25.07 20.28 20.74
N ALA A 24 -24.71 19.08 21.19
CA ALA A 24 -24.61 18.76 22.62
C ALA A 24 -23.49 19.52 23.36
N ASN A 25 -22.48 20.02 22.64
CA ASN A 25 -21.33 20.74 23.21
C ASN A 25 -21.23 22.20 22.74
N TRP A 26 -22.36 22.86 22.45
CA TRP A 26 -22.39 24.24 21.95
C TRP A 26 -22.09 25.30 23.03
N GLU A 27 -22.25 24.96 24.31
CA GLU A 27 -21.98 25.83 25.46
C GLU A 27 -21.25 25.08 26.59
N PRO A 28 -20.32 25.72 27.33
CA PRO A 28 -19.77 27.06 27.14
C PRO A 28 -18.56 27.06 26.17
N GLY A 29 -18.33 28.19 25.50
CA GLY A 29 -17.10 28.41 24.73
C GLY A 29 -15.89 28.38 25.66
N VAL A 30 -14.93 27.49 25.40
CA VAL A 30 -13.66 27.48 26.13
C VAL A 30 -12.85 28.67 25.65
N THR A 31 -12.79 29.69 26.50
CA THR A 31 -11.98 30.88 26.31
C THR A 31 -10.51 30.50 26.49
N VAL A 32 -9.83 30.18 25.38
CA VAL A 32 -8.37 30.01 25.39
C VAL A 32 -7.75 31.37 25.13
N ARG A 33 -7.11 31.93 26.17
CA ARG A 33 -6.40 33.22 26.09
C ARG A 33 -5.01 32.96 25.49
N ILE A 34 -4.84 33.24 24.19
CA ILE A 34 -3.60 32.95 23.47
C ILE A 34 -2.57 34.08 23.68
N TRP A 35 -3.01 35.31 23.94
CA TRP A 35 -2.18 36.51 24.24
C TRP A 35 -3.02 37.59 24.96
N GLU A 36 -2.39 38.60 25.59
CA GLU A 36 -3.11 39.79 26.13
C GLU A 36 -3.90 40.48 25.01
N GLY A 37 -5.23 40.36 25.03
CA GLY A 37 -6.14 40.99 24.07
C GLY A 37 -6.68 40.12 22.92
N ILE A 38 -6.20 38.88 22.72
CA ILE A 38 -6.76 37.95 21.71
C ILE A 38 -7.42 36.77 22.41
N VAL A 39 -8.74 36.85 22.52
CA VAL A 39 -9.61 35.79 23.03
C VAL A 39 -10.18 35.07 21.82
N VAL A 40 -9.69 33.84 21.57
CA VAL A 40 -10.27 32.97 20.55
C VAL A 40 -11.24 32.04 21.24
N ASP A 41 -12.54 32.29 21.05
CA ASP A 41 -13.62 31.38 21.45
C ASP A 41 -13.72 30.20 20.48
N THR A 42 -12.75 29.29 20.55
CA THR A 42 -12.85 28.01 19.84
C THR A 42 -13.71 27.03 20.65
N ARG A 43 -14.92 26.78 20.16
CA ARG A 43 -15.88 25.85 20.79
C ARG A 43 -15.32 24.42 20.83
N LEU A 44 -15.68 23.65 21.87
CA LEU A 44 -15.32 22.22 22.05
C LEU A 44 -15.48 21.36 20.77
N PRO A 45 -16.57 21.49 19.99
CA PRO A 45 -16.78 20.71 18.77
C PRO A 45 -15.65 20.86 17.75
N ALA A 46 -15.07 22.04 17.63
CA ALA A 46 -14.01 22.30 16.65
C ALA A 46 -12.74 21.49 16.96
N ILE A 47 -12.39 21.35 18.24
CA ILE A 47 -11.20 20.61 18.68
C ILE A 47 -11.38 19.11 18.44
N VAL A 48 -12.58 18.57 18.67
CA VAL A 48 -12.89 17.16 18.41
C VAL A 48 -12.87 16.84 16.93
N ILE A 49 -13.48 17.69 16.10
CA ILE A 49 -13.40 17.57 14.64
C ILE A 49 -11.94 17.59 14.19
N LEU A 50 -11.15 18.54 14.69
CA LEU A 50 -9.75 18.69 14.31
C LEU A 50 -8.91 17.48 14.70
N SER A 51 -9.10 16.97 15.92
CA SER A 51 -8.38 15.79 16.43
C SER A 51 -8.75 14.54 15.64
N PHE A 52 -10.04 14.41 15.30
CA PHE A 52 -10.53 13.31 14.50
C PHE A 52 -10.02 13.38 13.06
N LEU A 53 -10.02 14.57 12.43
CA LEU A 53 -9.43 14.77 11.11
C LEU A 53 -7.91 14.53 11.13
N ALA A 54 -7.21 14.98 12.17
CA ALA A 54 -5.77 14.79 12.30
C ALA A 54 -5.39 13.30 12.34
N GLY A 55 -6.21 12.45 12.97
CA GLY A 55 -6.01 10.99 12.95
C GLY A 55 -6.54 10.30 11.68
N LEU A 56 -7.71 10.73 11.17
CA LEU A 56 -8.41 10.03 10.10
C LEU A 56 -7.90 10.40 8.69
N VAL A 57 -7.57 11.66 8.44
CA VAL A 57 -7.16 12.15 7.11
C VAL A 57 -5.89 11.46 6.62
N PRO A 58 -4.80 11.35 7.41
CA PRO A 58 -3.58 10.70 6.96
C PRO A 58 -3.81 9.22 6.64
N MET A 59 -4.55 8.51 7.50
CA MET A 59 -4.88 7.10 7.35
C MET A 59 -5.76 6.86 6.11
N TRP A 60 -6.78 7.70 5.91
CA TRP A 60 -7.68 7.62 4.77
C TRP A 60 -6.97 7.91 3.45
N LEU A 61 -6.12 8.94 3.42
CA LEU A 61 -5.37 9.33 2.22
C LEU A 61 -4.38 8.23 1.82
N TYR A 62 -3.71 7.59 2.78
CA TYR A 62 -2.85 6.44 2.53
C TYR A 62 -3.63 5.30 1.86
N HIS A 63 -4.77 4.91 2.44
CA HIS A 63 -5.62 3.86 1.87
C HIS A 63 -6.11 4.18 0.46
N ARG A 64 -6.45 5.46 0.19
CA ARG A 64 -6.87 5.90 -1.14
C ARG A 64 -5.70 5.88 -2.14
N GLY A 65 -4.52 6.32 -1.70
CA GLY A 65 -3.30 6.35 -2.52
C GLY A 65 -2.84 4.96 -2.96
N VAL A 66 -2.89 3.97 -2.04
CA VAL A 66 -2.54 2.57 -2.36
C VAL A 66 -3.47 2.03 -3.45
N LYS A 67 -4.79 2.21 -3.32
CA LYS A 67 -5.74 1.79 -4.35
C LYS A 67 -5.45 2.46 -5.70
N TRP A 68 -5.14 3.75 -5.70
CA TRP A 68 -4.83 4.48 -6.92
C TRP A 68 -3.56 3.96 -7.61
N ARG A 69 -2.51 3.66 -6.83
CA ARG A 69 -1.26 3.10 -7.36
C ARG A 69 -1.47 1.70 -7.94
N LEU A 70 -2.22 0.85 -7.26
CA LEU A 70 -2.52 -0.51 -7.73
C LEU A 70 -3.36 -0.48 -9.02
N SER A 71 -4.43 0.32 -9.06
CA SER A 71 -5.25 0.45 -10.27
C SER A 71 -4.46 0.99 -11.46
N ARG A 72 -3.52 1.92 -11.25
CA ARG A 72 -2.66 2.42 -12.33
C ARG A 72 -1.69 1.34 -12.85
N ARG A 73 -1.10 0.54 -11.96
CA ARG A 73 -0.22 -0.57 -12.33
C ARG A 73 -0.94 -1.64 -13.13
N ILE A 74 -2.15 -2.03 -12.69
CA ILE A 74 -2.97 -3.01 -13.40
C ILE A 74 -3.28 -2.52 -14.82
N ARG A 75 -3.72 -1.27 -14.97
CA ARG A 75 -3.98 -0.68 -16.29
C ARG A 75 -2.75 -0.68 -17.20
N ALA A 76 -1.58 -0.35 -16.67
CA ALA A 76 -0.34 -0.38 -17.43
C ALA A 76 0.02 -1.80 -17.91
N LEU A 77 -0.20 -2.82 -17.07
CA LEU A 77 0.02 -4.22 -17.43
C LEU A 77 -1.01 -4.71 -18.46
N GLU A 78 -2.27 -4.31 -18.34
CA GLU A 78 -3.33 -4.62 -19.31
C GLU A 78 -3.07 -3.97 -20.68
N GLU A 79 -2.54 -2.75 -20.70
CA GLU A 79 -2.12 -2.07 -21.92
C GLU A 79 -0.93 -2.80 -22.57
N ALA A 80 0.12 -3.08 -21.79
CA ALA A 80 1.31 -3.79 -22.25
C ALA A 80 0.98 -5.20 -22.78
N ALA A 81 0.12 -5.95 -22.08
CA ALA A 81 -0.33 -7.26 -22.52
C ALA A 81 -1.14 -7.17 -23.83
N ARG A 82 -2.01 -6.16 -23.99
CA ARG A 82 -2.73 -5.93 -25.25
C ARG A 82 -1.79 -5.57 -26.39
N THR A 83 -0.81 -4.69 -26.16
CA THR A 83 0.18 -4.32 -27.18
C THR A 83 1.04 -5.52 -27.58
N SER A 84 1.48 -6.36 -26.63
CA SER A 84 2.21 -7.60 -26.93
C SER A 84 1.37 -8.62 -27.68
N ALA A 85 0.05 -8.70 -27.43
CA ALA A 85 -0.85 -9.59 -28.16
C ALA A 85 -1.15 -9.12 -29.60
N LEU A 86 -1.01 -7.81 -29.88
CA LEU A 86 -1.18 -7.23 -31.21
C LEU A 86 0.15 -7.07 -31.98
N ALA A 87 1.30 -7.36 -31.36
CA ALA A 87 2.58 -7.35 -32.04
C ALA A 87 2.60 -8.47 -33.11
N PRO A 88 2.84 -8.15 -34.40
CA PRO A 88 3.01 -9.18 -35.41
C PRO A 88 4.18 -10.08 -35.02
N ALA A 89 4.01 -11.40 -35.13
CA ALA A 89 5.10 -12.37 -35.02
C ALA A 89 6.08 -12.16 -36.19
N ALA A 90 6.93 -11.14 -36.09
CA ALA A 90 8.00 -10.90 -37.04
C ALA A 90 9.26 -11.63 -36.55
N HIS A 91 9.25 -12.96 -36.73
CA HIS A 91 10.36 -13.84 -37.13
C HIS A 91 10.11 -15.25 -36.59
N ASP A 92 9.38 -16.04 -37.38
CA ASP A 92 9.77 -17.43 -37.58
C ASP A 92 11.00 -17.44 -38.51
N GLU A 93 11.84 -18.49 -38.39
CA GLU A 93 12.79 -18.94 -39.43
C GLU A 93 14.20 -18.29 -39.50
N ALA A 94 15.04 -18.67 -38.53
CA ALA A 94 16.47 -18.96 -38.77
C ALA A 94 16.91 -20.12 -37.87
N ALA A 95 16.55 -21.34 -38.25
CA ALA A 95 17.27 -22.56 -37.87
C ALA A 95 17.79 -23.20 -39.19
N PRO A 96 18.81 -24.08 -39.23
CA PRO A 96 19.47 -24.83 -38.14
C PRO A 96 21.02 -24.96 -38.29
N HIS A 97 21.65 -25.72 -37.37
CA HIS A 97 22.97 -26.40 -37.45
C HIS A 97 24.22 -25.73 -36.82
N SER A 98 24.59 -26.24 -35.63
CA SER A 98 25.96 -26.74 -35.37
C SER A 98 25.91 -27.71 -34.20
N ARG A 99 25.43 -28.93 -34.48
CA ARG A 99 25.75 -30.11 -33.68
C ARG A 99 26.84 -30.85 -34.45
N THR A 100 28.10 -30.44 -34.26
CA THR A 100 29.25 -31.26 -34.63
C THR A 100 29.92 -31.73 -33.35
N HIS A 101 29.77 -33.02 -33.14
CA HIS A 101 30.52 -33.89 -32.26
C HIS A 101 32.04 -33.67 -32.47
N THR A 102 32.80 -33.45 -31.40
CA THR A 102 34.12 -34.08 -31.24
C THR A 102 34.31 -34.36 -29.75
N ALA A 103 34.44 -35.65 -29.45
CA ALA A 103 34.70 -36.20 -28.14
C ALA A 103 36.18 -36.05 -27.74
N ALA A 104 36.45 -36.38 -26.47
CA ALA A 104 37.68 -36.21 -25.68
C ALA A 104 37.77 -34.79 -25.10
N GLU A 105 37.73 -34.55 -23.79
CA GLU A 105 38.55 -35.17 -22.74
C GLU A 105 37.94 -34.72 -21.39
N SER A 106 37.32 -35.62 -20.61
CA SER A 106 37.92 -36.28 -19.44
C SER A 106 38.48 -35.34 -18.37
N ASP A 107 37.62 -34.76 -17.52
CA ASP A 107 37.86 -34.38 -16.10
C ASP A 107 36.72 -33.42 -15.69
N THR A 108 36.02 -33.44 -14.55
CA THR A 108 36.23 -34.06 -13.24
C THR A 108 34.85 -34.13 -12.56
N ALA A 109 34.62 -35.22 -11.83
CA ALA A 109 33.73 -35.35 -10.68
C ALA A 109 32.31 -34.74 -10.73
N THR A 110 31.37 -35.60 -11.14
CA THR A 110 30.10 -35.73 -10.42
C THR A 110 30.41 -36.10 -8.97
N GLU A 111 30.24 -35.18 -8.02
CA GLU A 111 29.84 -35.57 -6.65
C GLU A 111 28.89 -34.53 -6.07
N VAL A 112 27.64 -34.69 -6.46
CA VAL A 112 26.45 -34.23 -5.76
C VAL A 112 26.43 -34.90 -4.38
N ARG A 113 26.72 -34.15 -3.30
CA ARG A 113 26.41 -34.60 -1.94
C ARG A 113 25.91 -33.44 -1.07
N ALA A 114 24.61 -33.22 -1.17
CA ALA A 114 23.69 -32.90 -0.07
C ALA A 114 24.25 -32.00 1.05
N ASP A 115 24.07 -30.69 0.85
CA ASP A 115 23.99 -29.70 1.93
C ASP A 115 22.69 -29.94 2.71
N HIS A 116 22.76 -30.79 3.74
CA HIS A 116 21.69 -30.96 4.70
C HIS A 116 22.26 -31.12 6.10
N ASP A 117 22.02 -30.08 6.90
CA ASP A 117 21.79 -30.15 8.34
C ASP A 117 23.04 -30.28 9.24
N ARG A 118 23.48 -29.15 9.80
CA ARG A 118 23.75 -29.03 11.25
C ARG A 118 23.97 -27.57 11.72
N PRO A 119 23.49 -27.21 12.92
CA PRO A 119 23.53 -25.85 13.45
C PRO A 119 24.92 -25.45 13.97
N ARG A 120 25.23 -24.15 13.88
CA ARG A 120 26.47 -23.56 14.43
C ARG A 120 26.43 -23.61 15.97
N PRO A 121 27.50 -24.07 16.65
CA PRO A 121 27.60 -23.91 18.09
C PRO A 121 27.90 -22.43 18.42
N PHE A 122 27.20 -21.92 19.42
CA PHE A 122 27.38 -20.58 19.97
C PHE A 122 28.79 -20.44 20.55
N ASP A 123 29.56 -19.48 20.04
CA ASP A 123 30.74 -18.95 20.73
C ASP A 123 30.26 -18.29 22.04
N ASN A 124 30.66 -18.85 23.18
CA ASN A 124 30.54 -18.16 24.46
C ASN A 124 31.87 -18.25 25.22
N SER A 125 32.48 -17.07 25.33
CA SER A 125 33.64 -16.69 26.10
C SER A 125 33.59 -17.11 27.57
N LEU A 126 34.71 -17.66 28.07
CA LEU A 126 35.27 -17.48 29.42
C LEU A 126 36.74 -17.91 29.43
#